data_AF-A0A1H5KL59-F1
#
_entry.id   AF-A0A1H5KL59-F1
#
_cell.length_a   1.000
_cell.length_b   1.000
_cell.length_c   1.000
_cell.angle_alpha   90.00
_cell.angle_beta   90.00
_cell.angle_gamma   90.00
#
_symmetry.space_group_name_H-M   'P 1'
#
loop_
_entity.id
_entity.type
_entity.pdbx_description
1 polymer ?
#
loop_
_entity_poly.entity_id
_entity_poly.type
_entity_poly.pdbx_seq_one_letter_code
_entity_poly.pdbx_strand_id
1 'polypeptide(L)'
;MNVEHLLRAAVDDAVREVPPGFADGAIRRAVRARRRARFVAGGGAALVVAAAAAGVALVGPSAPRTDAPPAGTGDADVIDLGALPTGPAPEVPWYADGALHVGSQVTPTGIAWEARADRPVIQRVSDGYVVWTWGSEASANGDSTLTLVSDDGDEVVLADGRVTTPAVSPGGELIAWGVPDYDWATDEQAREDGLTSIVMVYDAVTGEVVGELPDAPSPGARPKGFLDDGRVVVEAAANESWGTYAWAPGGEVALLREDLGVRAVSPGGLAVLGGTTGPAEVTDLATGTTLWGLADGYLHQFSPDGRYLAMVETWDSVERPDDVVILDARTGAEMGRFTFQAANALRWESPTSVVIEAHDDASAALVRCTVGDACESATEVRPADPDPDAFDNPYVLG
;
A
#
# COMPACT_ATOMS: atom_id res chain seq x y z
N MET A 1 15.30 -10.57 -55.58
CA MET A 1 14.76 -9.37 -54.91
C MET A 1 15.85 -8.92 -53.93
N ASN A 2 16.41 -7.71 -54.09
CA ASN A 2 17.59 -7.28 -53.33
C ASN A 2 17.19 -6.71 -51.97
N VAL A 3 17.92 -7.09 -50.90
CA VAL A 3 17.72 -6.66 -49.49
C VAL A 3 17.72 -5.14 -49.35
N GLU A 4 18.51 -4.47 -50.19
CA GLU A 4 18.58 -3.01 -50.25
C GLU A 4 17.25 -2.36 -50.67
N HIS A 5 16.46 -3.05 -51.49
CA HIS A 5 15.17 -2.56 -51.95
C HIS A 5 14.05 -2.78 -50.92
N LEU A 6 14.21 -3.77 -50.04
CA LEU A 6 13.31 -4.03 -48.90
C LEU A 6 13.58 -3.05 -47.75
N LEU A 7 14.85 -2.73 -47.49
CA LEU A 7 15.23 -1.73 -46.48
C LEU A 7 14.78 -0.33 -46.87
N ARG A 8 14.86 0.04 -48.16
CA ARG A 8 14.39 1.34 -48.63
C ARG A 8 12.87 1.50 -48.52
N ALA A 9 12.13 0.46 -48.87
CA ALA A 9 10.67 0.46 -48.76
C ALA A 9 10.21 0.52 -47.28
N ALA A 10 10.88 -0.21 -46.38
CA ALA A 10 10.55 -0.19 -44.96
C ALA A 10 10.86 1.16 -44.28
N VAL A 11 11.93 1.85 -44.70
CA VAL A 11 12.25 3.20 -44.19
C VAL A 11 11.32 4.25 -44.77
N ASP A 12 10.96 4.15 -46.06
CA ASP A 12 10.04 5.12 -46.68
C ASP A 12 8.59 5.00 -46.17
N ASP A 13 8.14 3.80 -45.77
CA ASP A 13 6.85 3.60 -45.08
C ASP A 13 6.89 4.14 -43.64
N ALA A 14 7.99 3.91 -42.90
CA ALA A 14 8.14 4.42 -41.53
C ALA A 14 8.19 5.97 -41.44
N VAL A 15 8.59 6.65 -42.52
CA VAL A 15 8.62 8.13 -42.58
C VAL A 15 7.25 8.71 -42.97
N ARG A 16 6.36 7.93 -43.59
CA ARG A 16 5.00 8.39 -43.95
C ARG A 16 3.98 8.33 -42.83
N GLU A 17 4.24 7.55 -41.78
CA GLU A 17 3.33 7.36 -40.65
C GLU A 17 3.67 8.19 -39.41
N VAL A 18 4.52 9.21 -39.52
CA VAL A 18 4.77 10.12 -38.40
C VAL A 18 3.73 11.24 -38.39
N PRO A 19 2.85 11.34 -37.36
CA PRO A 19 1.87 12.41 -37.28
C PRO A 19 2.56 13.79 -37.21
N PRO A 20 1.98 14.84 -37.83
CA PRO A 20 2.53 16.19 -37.72
C PRO A 20 2.53 16.62 -36.24
N GLY A 21 3.73 16.80 -35.68
CA GLY A 21 3.94 17.22 -34.27
C GLY A 21 4.94 16.36 -33.49
N PHE A 22 5.24 15.13 -33.92
CA PHE A 22 6.15 14.24 -33.20
C PHE A 22 7.61 14.77 -33.17
N ALA A 23 8.06 15.37 -34.28
CA ALA A 23 9.38 15.99 -34.37
C ALA A 23 9.51 17.23 -33.47
N ASP A 24 8.42 18.00 -33.30
CA ASP A 24 8.42 19.20 -32.44
C ASP A 24 8.42 18.85 -30.94
N GLY A 25 7.89 17.68 -30.57
CA GLY A 25 7.97 17.14 -29.21
C GLY A 25 9.37 16.65 -28.83
N ALA A 26 10.05 15.97 -29.76
CA ALA A 26 11.42 15.49 -29.57
C ALA A 26 12.44 16.67 -29.55
N ILE A 27 12.25 17.67 -30.40
CA ILE A 27 13.09 18.88 -30.42
C ILE A 27 12.86 19.72 -29.15
N ARG A 28 11.63 19.85 -28.64
CA ARG A 28 11.36 20.53 -27.35
C ARG A 28 11.99 19.79 -26.15
N ARG A 29 11.99 18.45 -26.15
CA ARG A 29 12.69 17.64 -25.13
C ARG A 29 14.21 17.81 -25.18
N ALA A 30 14.81 17.82 -26.39
CA ALA A 30 16.24 18.03 -26.56
C ALA A 30 16.71 19.46 -26.20
N VAL A 31 15.87 20.48 -26.44
CA VAL A 31 16.18 21.89 -26.10
C VAL A 31 16.06 22.16 -24.59
N ARG A 32 15.14 21.49 -23.88
CA ARG A 32 15.06 21.58 -22.39
C ARG A 32 16.23 20.89 -21.70
N ALA A 33 16.66 19.71 -22.17
CA ALA A 33 17.83 19.02 -21.62
C ALA A 33 19.11 19.86 -21.73
N ARG A 34 19.28 20.64 -22.81
CA ARG A 34 20.44 21.53 -22.98
C ARG A 34 20.39 22.81 -22.14
N ARG A 35 19.24 23.22 -21.58
CA ARG A 35 19.13 24.39 -20.70
C ARG A 35 19.44 24.10 -19.23
N ARG A 36 19.37 22.85 -18.78
CA ARG A 36 19.73 22.46 -17.39
C ARG A 36 21.24 22.26 -17.16
N ALA A 37 22.04 22.14 -18.22
CA ALA A 37 23.50 21.95 -18.11
C ALA A 37 24.36 23.24 -17.98
N ARG A 38 23.78 24.39 -17.60
CA ARG A 38 24.53 25.68 -17.53
C ARG A 38 24.42 26.47 -16.22
N PHE A 39 23.91 25.90 -15.13
CA PHE A 39 23.88 26.57 -13.83
C PHE A 39 24.47 25.72 -12.71
N VAL A 40 25.75 25.34 -12.81
CA VAL A 40 26.61 25.10 -11.63
C VAL A 40 28.03 25.53 -11.96
N ALA A 41 28.31 26.82 -11.75
CA ALA A 41 29.68 27.33 -11.65
C ALA A 41 29.65 28.47 -10.63
N GLY A 42 29.95 28.16 -9.36
CA GLY A 42 30.08 29.17 -8.32
C GLY A 42 30.19 28.63 -6.91
N GLY A 43 31.43 28.44 -6.44
CA GLY A 43 31.81 28.35 -5.01
C GLY A 43 31.43 27.03 -4.30
N GLY A 44 32.24 26.44 -3.44
CA GLY A 44 33.49 26.82 -2.82
C GLY A 44 33.95 25.63 -1.96
N ALA A 45 35.26 25.50 -1.82
CA ALA A 45 35.91 24.38 -1.14
C ALA A 45 35.65 24.33 0.38
N ALA A 46 35.42 23.13 0.91
CA ALA A 46 35.90 22.73 2.23
C ALA A 46 36.01 21.19 2.28
N LEU A 47 37.23 20.70 2.12
CA LEU A 47 37.61 19.29 2.19
C LEU A 47 38.07 19.04 3.64
N VAL A 48 37.28 18.30 4.42
CA VAL A 48 37.73 17.74 5.71
C VAL A 48 37.78 16.23 5.53
N VAL A 49 39.00 15.71 5.36
CA VAL A 49 39.29 14.28 5.38
C VAL A 49 39.37 13.85 6.85
N ALA A 50 38.39 13.11 7.31
CA ALA A 50 38.49 12.31 8.54
C ALA A 50 38.48 10.83 8.15
N ALA A 51 39.67 10.27 8.00
CA ALA A 51 39.87 8.84 7.84
C ALA A 51 39.77 8.17 9.22
N ALA A 52 38.70 7.41 9.45
CA ALA A 52 38.63 6.43 10.51
C ALA A 52 38.35 5.07 9.85
N ALA A 53 39.42 4.27 9.74
CA ALA A 53 39.35 2.89 9.31
C ALA A 53 38.78 2.04 10.46
N ALA A 54 37.60 1.46 10.26
CA ALA A 54 37.12 0.32 11.04
C ALA A 54 36.83 -0.81 10.05
N GLY A 55 37.52 -1.94 10.23
CA GLY A 55 37.49 -3.08 9.32
C GLY A 55 36.11 -3.71 9.28
N VAL A 56 35.51 -3.72 8.09
CA VAL A 56 34.36 -4.57 7.78
C VAL A 56 34.91 -5.91 7.31
N ALA A 57 34.64 -6.95 8.08
CA ALA A 57 34.80 -8.32 7.61
C ALA A 57 33.85 -8.53 6.43
N LEU A 58 34.41 -8.77 5.23
CA LEU A 58 33.69 -9.21 4.06
C LEU A 58 33.09 -10.59 4.35
N VAL A 59 31.86 -10.62 4.85
CA VAL A 59 30.98 -11.79 4.73
C VAL A 59 30.40 -11.71 3.32
N GLY A 60 30.72 -12.70 2.48
CA GLY A 60 30.28 -12.73 1.09
C GLY A 60 28.74 -12.77 0.97
N PRO A 61 28.18 -12.34 -0.18
CA PRO A 61 26.74 -12.31 -0.39
C PRO A 61 26.22 -13.71 -0.65
N SER A 62 26.03 -14.47 0.42
CA SER A 62 25.03 -15.54 0.40
C SER A 62 23.71 -14.85 0.67
N ALA A 63 23.00 -14.46 -0.40
CA ALA A 63 21.61 -14.04 -0.28
C ALA A 63 20.87 -15.10 0.55
N PRO A 64 20.13 -14.73 1.61
CA PRO A 64 19.23 -15.67 2.25
C PRO A 64 18.21 -16.10 1.19
N ARG A 65 18.35 -17.33 0.72
CA ARG A 65 17.36 -17.98 -0.14
C ARG A 65 16.32 -18.60 0.79
N THR A 66 15.08 -18.19 0.61
CA THR A 66 13.90 -18.81 1.21
C THR A 66 13.53 -20.13 0.55
N ASP A 67 14.40 -20.72 -0.28
CA ASP A 67 14.30 -22.11 -0.80
C ASP A 67 14.35 -23.18 0.31
N ALA A 68 14.33 -22.78 1.60
CA ALA A 68 14.04 -23.72 2.67
C ALA A 68 12.65 -24.31 2.39
N PRO A 69 12.51 -25.65 2.31
CA PRO A 69 11.20 -26.25 2.26
C PRO A 69 10.37 -25.68 3.43
N PRO A 70 9.09 -25.34 3.22
CA PRO A 70 8.25 -24.75 4.25
C PRO A 70 8.45 -25.54 5.54
N ALA A 71 8.76 -24.83 6.61
CA ALA A 71 9.06 -25.45 7.89
C ALA A 71 7.82 -26.24 8.34
N GLY A 72 7.83 -27.54 8.06
CA GLY A 72 6.80 -28.49 8.46
C GLY A 72 5.43 -28.25 7.84
N THR A 73 5.05 -29.10 6.89
CA THR A 73 3.65 -29.46 6.64
C THR A 73 3.06 -30.27 7.80
N GLY A 74 3.37 -29.90 9.04
CA GLY A 74 2.57 -30.35 10.17
C GLY A 74 1.21 -29.71 10.01
N ASP A 75 0.13 -30.45 10.23
CA ASP A 75 -1.18 -29.86 10.44
C ASP A 75 -1.04 -28.83 11.56
N ALA A 76 -0.81 -27.57 11.20
CA ALA A 76 -0.91 -26.48 12.15
C ALA A 76 -2.39 -26.47 12.53
N ASP A 77 -2.67 -26.74 13.81
CA ASP A 77 -4.04 -26.81 14.30
C ASP A 77 -4.70 -25.47 13.98
N VAL A 78 -5.69 -25.50 13.08
CA VAL A 78 -6.50 -24.33 12.75
C VAL A 78 -7.05 -23.77 14.05
N ILE A 79 -6.87 -22.46 14.25
CA ILE A 79 -7.32 -21.79 15.47
C ILE A 79 -8.85 -21.93 15.59
N ASP A 80 -9.29 -22.58 16.67
CA ASP A 80 -10.69 -22.66 17.06
C ASP A 80 -11.10 -21.36 17.77
N LEU A 81 -11.89 -20.53 17.09
CA LEU A 81 -12.33 -19.23 17.58
C LEU A 81 -13.09 -19.35 18.93
N GLY A 82 -13.85 -20.42 19.12
CA GLY A 82 -14.63 -20.66 20.34
C GLY A 82 -13.79 -21.11 21.54
N ALA A 83 -12.55 -21.53 21.33
CA ALA A 83 -11.63 -21.99 22.37
C ALA A 83 -10.63 -20.91 22.81
N LEU A 84 -10.57 -19.77 22.12
CA LEU A 84 -9.64 -18.69 22.45
C LEU A 84 -9.97 -18.05 23.80
N PRO A 85 -8.97 -17.69 24.62
CA PRO A 85 -9.19 -16.85 25.78
C PRO A 85 -9.70 -15.47 25.34
N THR A 86 -10.58 -14.86 26.13
CA THR A 86 -11.09 -13.51 25.86
C THR A 86 -10.08 -12.46 26.33
N GLY A 87 -9.67 -11.59 25.40
CA GLY A 87 -8.83 -10.42 25.64
C GLY A 87 -9.62 -9.11 25.70
N PRO A 88 -8.94 -7.96 25.89
CA PRO A 88 -9.55 -6.65 25.75
C PRO A 88 -9.89 -6.34 24.29
N ALA A 89 -10.80 -5.39 24.08
CA ALA A 89 -11.15 -4.87 22.76
C ALA A 89 -9.92 -4.36 21.98
N PRO A 90 -9.88 -4.47 20.63
CA PRO A 90 -8.78 -3.98 19.82
C PRO A 90 -8.55 -2.48 19.97
N GLU A 91 -7.31 -2.05 20.17
CA GLU A 91 -6.89 -0.63 20.15
C GLU A 91 -6.62 -0.10 18.72
N VAL A 92 -7.03 -0.86 17.71
CA VAL A 92 -7.08 -0.44 16.30
C VAL A 92 -8.52 -0.20 15.86
N PRO A 93 -8.77 0.62 14.85
CA PRO A 93 -10.12 0.82 14.34
C PRO A 93 -10.77 -0.45 13.84
N TRP A 94 -12.03 -0.64 14.19
CA TRP A 94 -12.91 -1.64 13.61
C TRP A 94 -14.34 -1.13 13.58
N TYR A 95 -15.18 -1.76 12.77
CA TYR A 95 -16.60 -1.43 12.65
C TYR A 95 -17.46 -2.64 13.03
N ALA A 96 -18.53 -2.37 13.78
CA ALA A 96 -19.62 -3.32 14.01
C ALA A 96 -20.86 -2.58 14.50
N ASP A 97 -22.03 -3.19 14.28
CA ASP A 97 -23.30 -2.74 14.85
C ASP A 97 -23.65 -1.26 14.52
N GLY A 98 -23.23 -0.76 13.35
CA GLY A 98 -23.50 0.63 12.96
C GLY A 98 -22.55 1.66 13.57
N ALA A 99 -21.44 1.25 14.17
CA ALA A 99 -20.50 2.14 14.83
C ALA A 99 -19.04 1.78 14.54
N LEU A 100 -18.19 2.80 14.57
CA LEU A 100 -16.73 2.68 14.58
C LEU A 100 -16.27 2.50 16.03
N HIS A 101 -15.26 1.66 16.25
CA HIS A 101 -14.75 1.31 17.57
C HIS A 101 -13.22 1.43 17.60
N VAL A 102 -12.66 1.88 18.72
CA VAL A 102 -11.23 1.80 19.07
C VAL A 102 -11.13 1.59 20.58
N GLY A 103 -10.55 0.47 21.00
CA GLY A 103 -10.51 0.05 22.39
C GLY A 103 -11.93 0.00 22.96
N SER A 104 -12.19 0.82 23.97
CA SER A 104 -13.52 0.96 24.58
C SER A 104 -14.38 2.10 24.01
N GLN A 105 -13.85 2.89 23.09
CA GLN A 105 -14.55 3.99 22.46
C GLN A 105 -15.47 3.48 21.36
N VAL A 106 -16.68 4.05 21.30
CA VAL A 106 -17.70 3.75 20.29
C VAL A 106 -18.18 5.06 19.68
N THR A 107 -18.09 5.16 18.35
CA THR A 107 -18.42 6.34 17.57
C THR A 107 -19.53 5.96 16.58
N PRO A 108 -20.79 6.35 16.83
CA PRO A 108 -21.88 6.10 15.87
C PRO A 108 -21.58 6.75 14.52
N THR A 109 -21.94 6.09 13.43
CA THR A 109 -21.76 6.62 12.08
C THR A 109 -23.00 6.34 11.23
N GLY A 110 -23.31 7.26 10.33
CA GLY A 110 -24.33 7.10 9.30
C GLY A 110 -23.81 6.39 8.04
N ILE A 111 -22.51 6.05 7.99
CA ILE A 111 -21.90 5.37 6.85
C ILE A 111 -22.53 3.98 6.73
N ALA A 112 -23.29 3.81 5.66
CA ALA A 112 -23.80 2.52 5.23
C ALA A 112 -22.84 1.94 4.21
N TRP A 113 -22.40 0.71 4.45
CA TRP A 113 -21.57 -0.06 3.53
C TRP A 113 -22.43 -1.15 2.91
N GLU A 114 -22.29 -1.37 1.62
CA GLU A 114 -22.86 -2.54 0.97
C GLU A 114 -21.97 -3.74 1.25
N ALA A 115 -22.43 -4.64 2.14
CA ALA A 115 -21.70 -5.82 2.57
C ALA A 115 -20.99 -6.55 1.40
N ARG A 116 -21.67 -6.72 0.27
CA ARG A 116 -21.15 -7.46 -0.90
C ARG A 116 -20.12 -6.72 -1.77
N ALA A 117 -19.98 -5.41 -1.64
CA ALA A 117 -19.17 -4.59 -2.55
C ALA A 117 -18.01 -3.88 -1.85
N ASP A 118 -18.20 -3.55 -0.58
CA ASP A 118 -17.33 -2.62 0.10
C ASP A 118 -16.28 -3.39 0.89
N ARG A 119 -15.00 -3.20 0.54
CA ARG A 119 -13.87 -3.48 1.42
C ARG A 119 -13.40 -2.15 2.01
N PRO A 120 -14.09 -1.63 3.03
CA PRO A 120 -13.74 -0.30 3.50
C PRO A 120 -12.36 -0.31 4.14
N VAL A 121 -11.73 0.85 4.13
CA VAL A 121 -10.47 1.09 4.84
C VAL A 121 -10.78 2.05 5.97
N ILE A 122 -10.42 1.69 7.20
CA ILE A 122 -10.74 2.48 8.40
C ILE A 122 -9.44 2.77 9.14
N GLN A 123 -8.94 4.00 9.07
CA GLN A 123 -7.70 4.36 9.72
C GLN A 123 -7.93 5.41 10.80
N ARG A 124 -7.24 5.24 11.93
CA ARG A 124 -7.26 6.22 13.03
C ARG A 124 -6.52 7.47 12.58
N VAL A 125 -7.12 8.62 12.82
CA VAL A 125 -6.50 9.95 12.71
C VAL A 125 -6.65 10.65 14.06
N SER A 126 -5.99 11.79 14.27
CA SER A 126 -5.87 12.44 15.60
C SER A 126 -7.18 12.45 16.40
N ASP A 127 -8.22 13.11 15.89
CA ASP A 127 -9.51 13.30 16.57
C ASP A 127 -10.66 12.51 15.90
N GLY A 128 -10.34 11.35 15.29
CA GLY A 128 -11.35 10.56 14.59
C GLY A 128 -10.82 9.44 13.71
N TYR A 129 -11.51 9.25 12.59
CA TYR A 129 -11.30 8.18 11.64
C TYR A 129 -11.29 8.76 10.24
N VAL A 130 -10.43 8.23 9.38
CA VAL A 130 -10.65 8.34 7.94
C VAL A 130 -11.22 7.01 7.46
N VAL A 131 -12.33 7.11 6.75
CA VAL A 131 -13.11 5.99 6.26
C VAL A 131 -13.16 6.10 4.74
N TRP A 132 -12.69 5.07 4.06
CA TRP A 132 -12.81 4.94 2.61
C TRP A 132 -13.77 3.81 2.27
N THR A 133 -14.76 4.09 1.43
CA THR A 133 -15.76 3.12 0.98
C THR A 133 -15.76 3.04 -0.54
N TRP A 134 -16.24 1.94 -1.12
CA TRP A 134 -16.31 1.74 -2.56
C TRP A 134 -17.69 1.23 -3.00
N GLY A 135 -18.54 2.13 -3.49
CA GLY A 135 -19.87 1.79 -3.97
C GLY A 135 -19.86 1.05 -5.32
N SER A 136 -20.71 0.03 -5.44
CA SER A 136 -20.83 -0.83 -6.62
C SER A 136 -21.66 -0.27 -7.78
N GLU A 137 -22.18 0.97 -7.69
CA GLU A 137 -23.13 1.46 -8.69
C GLU A 137 -22.58 1.44 -10.13
N ALA A 138 -23.18 0.54 -10.94
CA ALA A 138 -23.31 0.41 -12.40
C ALA A 138 -22.12 0.64 -13.35
N SER A 139 -21.02 1.27 -12.95
CA SER A 139 -19.82 1.38 -13.77
C SER A 139 -18.81 0.32 -13.34
N ALA A 140 -18.13 -0.30 -14.31
CA ALA A 140 -17.14 -1.36 -14.05
C ALA A 140 -15.91 -0.90 -13.23
N ASN A 141 -15.91 0.33 -12.70
CA ASN A 141 -14.86 0.87 -11.83
C ASN A 141 -15.36 1.30 -10.44
N GLY A 142 -16.68 1.35 -10.22
CA GLY A 142 -17.34 1.92 -9.04
C GLY A 142 -16.90 3.35 -8.68
N ASP A 143 -17.63 3.97 -7.75
CA ASP A 143 -17.28 5.25 -7.14
C ASP A 143 -16.92 4.99 -5.68
N SER A 144 -15.92 5.69 -5.16
CA SER A 144 -15.43 5.61 -3.80
C SER A 144 -15.54 6.95 -3.09
N THR A 145 -15.81 6.89 -1.80
CA THR A 145 -15.92 8.09 -0.95
C THR A 145 -14.88 8.02 0.15
N LEU A 146 -14.23 9.15 0.42
CA LEU A 146 -13.32 9.32 1.55
C LEU A 146 -13.95 10.28 2.54
N THR A 147 -14.29 9.78 3.73
CA THR A 147 -14.99 10.52 4.77
C THR A 147 -14.12 10.62 6.02
N LEU A 148 -14.01 11.82 6.57
CA LEU A 148 -13.50 12.05 7.91
C LEU A 148 -14.67 11.94 8.90
N VAL A 149 -14.54 11.06 9.88
CA VAL A 149 -15.52 10.89 10.96
C VAL A 149 -14.85 11.28 12.27
N SER A 150 -15.32 12.34 12.92
CA SER A 150 -14.81 12.73 14.24
C SER A 150 -15.21 11.72 15.32
N ASP A 151 -14.53 11.77 16.46
CA ASP A 151 -14.86 10.94 17.64
C ASP A 151 -16.28 11.17 18.19
N ASP A 152 -16.85 12.35 17.94
CA ASP A 152 -18.23 12.67 18.32
C ASP A 152 -19.26 12.19 17.27
N GLY A 153 -18.80 11.62 16.15
CA GLY A 153 -19.63 11.08 15.06
C GLY A 153 -19.99 12.09 13.98
N ASP A 154 -19.48 13.33 14.01
CA ASP A 154 -19.63 14.27 12.90
C ASP A 154 -18.85 13.78 11.67
N GLU A 155 -19.49 13.84 10.50
CA GLU A 155 -18.95 13.32 9.24
C GLU A 155 -18.71 14.43 8.22
N VAL A 156 -17.54 14.41 7.58
CA VAL A 156 -17.15 15.32 6.49
C VAL A 156 -16.60 14.51 5.33
N VAL A 157 -17.25 14.58 4.18
CA VAL A 157 -16.73 13.98 2.94
C VAL A 157 -15.55 14.84 2.45
N LEU A 158 -14.35 14.24 2.45
CA LEU A 158 -13.12 14.88 1.97
C LEU A 158 -13.00 14.79 0.45
N ALA A 159 -13.38 13.64 -0.10
CA ALA A 159 -13.35 13.39 -1.54
C ALA A 159 -14.41 12.34 -1.91
N ASP A 160 -14.89 12.42 -3.14
CA ASP A 160 -15.92 11.54 -3.69
C ASP A 160 -15.66 11.30 -5.18
N GLY A 161 -16.18 10.21 -5.73
CA GLY A 161 -15.91 9.77 -7.11
C GLY A 161 -14.77 8.75 -7.16
N ARG A 162 -13.75 8.92 -8.00
CA ARG A 162 -12.64 7.95 -8.04
C ARG A 162 -11.55 8.36 -7.09
N VAL A 163 -11.64 7.89 -5.86
CA VAL A 163 -10.67 8.17 -4.80
C VAL A 163 -9.87 6.91 -4.48
N THR A 164 -8.55 6.99 -4.43
CA THR A 164 -7.72 5.84 -4.02
C THR A 164 -7.87 5.57 -2.53
N THR A 165 -7.50 4.36 -2.09
CA THR A 165 -7.36 4.10 -0.64
C THR A 165 -6.41 5.11 0.00
N PRO A 166 -6.72 5.63 1.20
CA PRO A 166 -5.90 6.62 1.86
C PRO A 166 -4.66 6.00 2.50
N ALA A 167 -3.64 6.82 2.67
CA ALA A 167 -2.53 6.57 3.58
C ALA A 167 -2.60 7.58 4.73
N VAL A 168 -2.35 7.14 5.96
CA VAL A 168 -2.30 8.00 7.14
C VAL A 168 -0.89 8.00 7.73
N SER A 169 -0.43 9.17 8.16
CA SER A 169 0.87 9.33 8.82
C SER A 169 0.93 8.59 10.17
N PRO A 170 2.12 8.19 10.68
CA PRO A 170 2.22 7.44 11.94
C PRO A 170 1.56 8.12 13.15
N GLY A 171 1.50 9.45 13.18
CA GLY A 171 0.83 10.23 14.23
C GLY A 171 -0.66 10.46 14.01
N GLY A 172 -1.23 10.04 12.87
CA GLY A 172 -2.62 10.28 12.54
C GLY A 172 -2.96 11.71 12.10
N GLU A 173 -1.96 12.58 11.94
CA GLU A 173 -2.17 14.01 11.65
C GLU A 173 -2.39 14.28 10.16
N LEU A 174 -1.67 13.57 9.29
CA LEU A 174 -1.77 13.73 7.83
C LEU A 174 -2.48 12.55 7.18
N ILE A 175 -3.32 12.86 6.20
CA ILE A 175 -4.04 11.92 5.33
C ILE A 175 -3.63 12.21 3.89
N ALA A 176 -3.22 11.20 3.14
CA ALA A 176 -2.93 11.32 1.71
C ALA A 176 -3.84 10.40 0.89
N TRP A 177 -4.38 10.91 -0.22
CA TRP A 177 -5.14 10.12 -1.19
C TRP A 177 -4.87 10.59 -2.62
N GLY A 178 -5.14 9.73 -3.58
CA GLY A 178 -5.12 10.04 -5.00
C GLY A 178 -6.54 10.25 -5.54
N VAL A 179 -6.68 11.14 -6.52
CA VAL A 179 -7.88 11.32 -7.33
C VAL A 179 -7.47 11.12 -8.79
N PRO A 180 -7.52 9.87 -9.31
CA PRO A 180 -7.28 9.60 -10.71
C PRO A 180 -8.39 10.20 -11.60
N ASP A 181 -7.98 10.98 -12.60
CA ASP A 181 -8.86 11.51 -13.65
C ASP A 181 -8.82 10.55 -14.85
N TYR A 182 -9.75 9.61 -14.88
CA TYR A 182 -10.00 8.81 -16.08
C TYR A 182 -11.45 8.35 -16.18
N ASP A 183 -12.04 8.51 -17.36
CA ASP A 183 -13.14 7.64 -17.80
C ASP A 183 -12.62 6.71 -18.89
N TRP A 184 -12.09 5.53 -18.52
CA TRP A 184 -11.51 4.59 -19.51
C TRP A 184 -12.52 4.12 -20.57
N ALA A 185 -13.81 4.23 -20.26
CA ALA A 185 -14.90 3.76 -21.11
C ALA A 185 -15.32 4.81 -22.14
N THR A 186 -15.15 6.10 -21.84
CA THR A 186 -15.58 7.19 -22.74
C THR A 186 -14.46 8.08 -23.23
N ASP A 187 -13.29 8.04 -22.59
CA ASP A 187 -12.21 8.99 -22.85
C ASP A 187 -11.10 8.35 -23.69
N GLU A 188 -11.29 8.42 -25.02
CA GLU A 188 -10.26 8.08 -26.01
C GLU A 188 -9.03 9.00 -25.86
N GLN A 189 -9.21 10.25 -25.38
CA GLN A 189 -8.15 11.21 -25.10
C GLN A 189 -7.29 10.75 -23.91
N ALA A 190 -7.88 10.21 -22.84
CA ALA A 190 -7.12 9.64 -21.71
C ALA A 190 -6.26 8.42 -22.11
N ARG A 191 -6.65 7.67 -23.15
CA ARG A 191 -5.80 6.61 -23.73
C ARG A 191 -4.63 7.16 -24.54
N GLU A 192 -4.78 8.33 -25.14
CA GLU A 192 -3.77 8.98 -25.99
C GLU A 192 -2.81 9.90 -25.21
N ASP A 193 -3.33 10.68 -24.25
CA ASP A 193 -2.59 11.68 -23.47
C ASP A 193 -2.03 11.14 -22.15
N GLY A 194 -2.46 9.93 -21.76
CA GLY A 194 -2.12 9.28 -20.51
C GLY A 194 -3.12 9.61 -19.39
N LEU A 195 -3.34 8.65 -18.49
CA LEU A 195 -4.12 8.85 -17.27
C LEU A 195 -3.51 10.03 -16.51
N THR A 196 -4.33 10.88 -15.88
CA THR A 196 -3.82 11.87 -14.94
C THR A 196 -4.35 11.57 -13.54
N SER A 197 -3.65 12.07 -12.53
CA SER A 197 -4.01 11.82 -11.13
C SER A 197 -3.42 12.89 -10.25
N ILE A 198 -4.25 13.42 -9.36
CA ILE A 198 -3.82 14.35 -8.31
C ILE A 198 -3.53 13.53 -7.06
N VAL A 199 -2.48 13.87 -6.31
CA VAL A 199 -2.29 13.36 -4.94
C VAL A 199 -2.45 14.52 -3.97
N MET A 200 -3.34 14.37 -3.02
CA MET A 200 -3.65 15.37 -1.99
C MET A 200 -3.05 14.94 -0.65
N VAL A 201 -2.63 15.92 0.15
CA VAL A 201 -2.29 15.73 1.57
C VAL A 201 -3.08 16.72 2.40
N TYR A 202 -3.88 16.19 3.31
CA TYR A 202 -4.73 16.93 4.23
C TYR A 202 -4.21 16.78 5.65
N ASP A 203 -4.23 17.87 6.39
CA ASP A 203 -3.95 17.90 7.82
C ASP A 203 -5.27 17.81 8.59
N ALA A 204 -5.47 16.69 9.27
CA ALA A 204 -6.67 16.38 10.03
C ALA A 204 -6.84 17.25 11.29
N VAL A 205 -5.75 17.87 11.77
CA VAL A 205 -5.78 18.74 12.95
C VAL A 205 -6.20 20.16 12.56
N THR A 206 -5.67 20.68 11.46
CA THR A 206 -5.99 22.03 10.99
C THR A 206 -7.22 22.08 10.10
N GLY A 207 -7.57 20.97 9.46
CA GLY A 207 -8.67 20.87 8.52
C GLY A 207 -8.34 21.43 7.13
N GLU A 208 -7.05 21.49 6.78
CA GLU A 208 -6.57 22.14 5.55
C GLU A 208 -5.77 21.17 4.65
N VAL A 209 -5.83 21.39 3.34
CA VAL A 209 -4.91 20.75 2.39
C VAL A 209 -3.55 21.42 2.49
N VAL A 210 -2.53 20.65 2.86
CA VAL A 210 -1.15 21.14 3.06
C VAL A 210 -0.21 20.79 1.90
N GLY A 211 -0.66 19.93 0.98
CA GLY A 211 0.10 19.60 -0.22
C GLY A 211 -0.79 19.04 -1.33
N GLU A 212 -0.43 19.41 -2.55
CA GLU A 212 -1.03 18.89 -3.78
C GLU A 212 0.10 18.55 -4.75
N LEU A 213 0.15 17.30 -5.19
CA LEU A 213 0.94 16.89 -6.34
C LEU A 213 0.07 17.13 -7.57
N PRO A 214 0.40 18.13 -8.42
CA PRO A 214 -0.52 18.63 -9.42
C PRO A 214 -0.84 17.59 -10.49
N ASP A 215 -2.02 17.75 -11.05
CA ASP A 215 -2.55 16.94 -12.13
C ASP A 215 -1.56 16.82 -13.30
N ALA A 216 -1.18 15.59 -13.62
CA ALA A 216 -0.22 15.31 -14.65
C ALA A 216 -0.35 13.88 -15.14
N PRO A 217 0.06 13.61 -16.41
CA PRO A 217 0.17 12.25 -16.94
C PRO A 217 0.93 11.34 -15.98
N SER A 218 0.27 10.32 -15.47
CA SER A 218 0.77 9.38 -14.48
C SER A 218 0.00 8.08 -14.68
N PRO A 219 0.58 6.89 -14.51
CA PRO A 219 -0.16 5.63 -14.56
C PRO A 219 -1.17 5.43 -13.39
N GLY A 220 -1.63 6.51 -12.75
CA GLY A 220 -2.52 6.55 -11.60
C GLY A 220 -1.72 6.60 -10.31
N ALA A 221 -1.30 7.80 -9.90
CA ALA A 221 -0.54 8.03 -8.67
C ALA A 221 -1.37 7.65 -7.44
N ARG A 222 -0.81 6.81 -6.57
CA ARG A 222 -1.47 6.29 -5.37
C ARG A 222 -0.55 6.46 -4.17
N PRO A 223 -0.92 7.21 -3.13
CA PRO A 223 -0.16 7.23 -1.89
C PRO A 223 -0.27 5.87 -1.20
N LYS A 224 0.83 5.43 -0.58
CA LYS A 224 0.98 4.07 -0.02
C LYS A 224 1.40 4.05 1.44
N GLY A 225 1.85 5.19 1.96
CA GLY A 225 2.32 5.34 3.32
C GLY A 225 3.13 6.62 3.49
N PHE A 226 3.42 6.94 4.74
CA PHE A 226 4.32 8.03 5.12
C PHE A 226 5.62 7.46 5.69
N LEU A 227 6.72 8.16 5.40
CA LEU A 227 8.00 7.97 6.08
C LEU A 227 8.06 8.84 7.34
N ASP A 228 8.95 8.50 8.27
CA ASP A 228 9.18 9.25 9.52
C ASP A 228 9.57 10.72 9.30
N ASP A 229 10.11 11.05 8.13
CA ASP A 229 10.47 12.42 7.74
C ASP A 229 9.31 13.21 7.10
N GLY A 230 8.10 12.65 7.10
CA GLY A 230 6.89 13.28 6.58
C GLY A 230 6.71 13.17 5.07
N ARG A 231 7.64 12.52 4.35
CA ARG A 231 7.45 12.26 2.92
C ARG A 231 6.40 11.17 2.70
N VAL A 232 5.58 11.35 1.69
CA VAL A 232 4.62 10.36 1.19
C VAL A 232 5.34 9.44 0.22
N VAL A 233 5.23 8.13 0.41
CA VAL A 233 5.60 7.15 -0.62
C VAL A 233 4.42 6.99 -1.56
N VAL A 234 4.68 7.18 -2.86
CA VAL A 234 3.66 7.14 -3.91
C VAL A 234 4.05 6.08 -4.93
N GLU A 235 3.09 5.20 -5.25
CA GLU A 235 3.18 4.36 -6.44
C GLU A 235 2.75 5.19 -7.65
N ALA A 236 3.66 5.31 -8.61
CA ALA A 236 3.59 6.26 -9.72
C ALA A 236 3.56 7.74 -9.29
N ALA A 237 4.04 8.63 -10.15
CA ALA A 237 4.03 10.05 -9.89
C ALA A 237 3.71 10.87 -11.14
N ALA A 238 3.30 12.12 -10.90
CA ALA A 238 2.99 13.12 -11.90
C ALA A 238 4.13 13.32 -12.93
N ASN A 239 3.87 13.03 -14.21
CA ASN A 239 4.80 13.04 -15.34
C ASN A 239 5.92 11.98 -15.30
N GLU A 240 5.77 10.95 -14.47
CA GLU A 240 6.80 9.93 -14.28
C GLU A 240 6.32 8.54 -14.75
N SER A 241 7.28 7.64 -14.99
CA SER A 241 6.98 6.24 -15.32
C SER A 241 6.42 5.50 -14.11
N TRP A 242 5.85 4.31 -14.33
CA TRP A 242 5.50 3.43 -13.22
C TRP A 242 6.74 3.11 -12.36
N GLY A 243 6.58 3.13 -11.04
CA GLY A 243 7.67 3.02 -10.09
C GLY A 243 7.28 3.48 -8.69
N THR A 244 8.26 3.50 -7.79
CA THR A 244 8.13 3.94 -6.41
C THR A 244 8.81 5.29 -6.24
N TYR A 245 8.07 6.27 -5.70
CA TYR A 245 8.52 7.64 -5.51
C TYR A 245 8.35 8.07 -4.05
N ALA A 246 9.15 9.03 -3.60
CA ALA A 246 8.92 9.79 -2.38
C ALA A 246 8.64 11.25 -2.71
N TRP A 247 7.68 11.83 -2.03
CA TRP A 247 7.26 13.22 -2.23
C TRP A 247 7.09 13.91 -0.88
N ALA A 248 7.76 15.05 -0.70
CA ALA A 248 7.47 15.94 0.42
C ALA A 248 6.34 16.89 -0.02
N PRO A 249 5.26 17.08 0.77
CA PRO A 249 4.21 18.05 0.46
C PRO A 249 4.78 19.43 0.12
N GLY A 250 4.48 19.94 -1.08
CA GLY A 250 5.02 21.22 -1.59
C GLY A 250 6.49 21.20 -2.07
N GLY A 251 7.14 20.04 -2.02
CA GLY A 251 8.52 19.81 -2.42
C GLY A 251 8.67 19.04 -3.75
N GLU A 252 9.91 18.61 -4.02
CA GLU A 252 10.23 17.80 -5.19
C GLU A 252 9.84 16.33 -5.01
N VAL A 253 9.48 15.69 -6.12
CA VAL A 253 9.30 14.23 -6.20
C VAL A 253 10.65 13.58 -6.49
N ALA A 254 11.00 12.55 -5.72
CA ALA A 254 12.21 11.77 -5.89
C ALA A 254 11.85 10.32 -6.27
N LEU A 255 12.41 9.84 -7.38
CA LEU A 255 12.36 8.43 -7.76
C LEU A 255 13.19 7.60 -6.78
N LEU A 256 12.57 6.57 -6.19
CA LEU A 256 13.22 5.61 -5.31
C LEU A 256 13.55 4.30 -6.05
N ARG A 257 12.59 3.79 -6.82
CA ARG A 257 12.74 2.55 -7.61
C ARG A 257 11.98 2.62 -8.93
N GLU A 258 12.65 2.26 -10.01
CA GLU A 258 12.05 2.08 -11.34
C GLU A 258 11.28 0.76 -11.40
N ASP A 259 10.17 0.73 -12.14
CA ASP A 259 9.43 -0.48 -12.53
C ASP A 259 8.99 -1.41 -11.39
N LEU A 260 8.86 -0.88 -10.18
CA LEU A 260 8.33 -1.62 -9.03
C LEU A 260 7.23 -0.82 -8.34
N GLY A 261 6.08 -1.49 -8.18
CA GLY A 261 4.94 -1.00 -7.42
C GLY A 261 5.10 -1.28 -5.93
N VAL A 262 4.32 -0.56 -5.12
CA VAL A 262 4.41 -0.61 -3.66
C VAL A 262 3.23 -1.39 -3.09
N ARG A 263 3.53 -2.43 -2.31
CA ARG A 263 2.53 -3.23 -1.57
C ARG A 263 2.38 -2.78 -0.13
N ALA A 264 3.48 -2.41 0.53
CA ALA A 264 3.49 -1.94 1.91
C ALA A 264 4.72 -1.05 2.18
N VAL A 265 4.62 -0.14 3.14
CA VAL A 265 5.70 0.78 3.56
C VAL A 265 5.74 0.84 5.08
N SER A 266 6.93 0.80 5.66
CA SER A 266 7.15 1.12 7.07
C SER A 266 7.57 2.59 7.24
N PRO A 267 7.26 3.20 8.40
CA PRO A 267 7.69 4.58 8.67
C PRO A 267 9.21 4.78 8.58
N GLY A 268 9.97 3.77 9.03
CA GLY A 268 11.43 3.74 8.96
C GLY A 268 12.02 3.49 7.57
N GLY A 269 11.21 3.40 6.51
CA GLY A 269 11.68 3.32 5.13
C GLY A 269 11.99 1.92 4.60
N LEU A 270 11.41 0.87 5.21
CA LEU A 270 11.32 -0.44 4.53
C LEU A 270 10.08 -0.46 3.65
N ALA A 271 10.14 -1.18 2.53
CA ALA A 271 8.99 -1.37 1.65
C ALA A 271 8.93 -2.79 1.12
N VAL A 272 7.71 -3.29 0.92
CA VAL A 272 7.45 -4.46 0.10
C VAL A 272 7.16 -3.96 -1.32
N LEU A 273 8.04 -4.28 -2.25
CA LEU A 273 7.97 -3.85 -3.64
C LEU A 273 7.73 -5.05 -4.56
N GLY A 274 6.98 -4.86 -5.64
CA GLY A 274 6.69 -5.94 -6.58
C GLY A 274 6.59 -5.44 -8.01
N GLY A 275 7.21 -6.19 -8.92
CA GLY A 275 7.08 -5.98 -10.36
C GLY A 275 5.78 -6.59 -10.91
N THR A 276 5.58 -6.44 -12.22
CA THR A 276 4.55 -7.20 -12.97
C THR A 276 4.91 -8.68 -13.13
N THR A 277 6.20 -8.99 -12.98
CA THR A 277 6.74 -10.36 -13.05
C THR A 277 7.72 -10.56 -11.90
N GLY A 278 7.76 -11.79 -11.38
CA GLY A 278 8.66 -12.17 -10.29
C GLY A 278 8.07 -11.93 -8.89
N PRO A 279 8.76 -12.45 -7.86
CA PRO A 279 8.32 -12.34 -6.47
C PRO A 279 8.42 -10.89 -5.97
N ALA A 280 7.64 -10.57 -4.94
CA ALA A 280 7.83 -9.32 -4.21
C ALA A 280 9.14 -9.36 -3.40
N GLU A 281 9.67 -8.20 -3.09
CA GLU A 281 10.93 -8.03 -2.37
C GLU A 281 10.80 -7.02 -1.24
N VAL A 282 11.48 -7.29 -0.12
CA VAL A 282 11.65 -6.31 0.94
C VAL A 282 12.88 -5.47 0.66
N THR A 283 12.69 -4.17 0.56
CA THR A 283 13.70 -3.19 0.16
C THR A 283 13.88 -2.11 1.22
N ASP A 284 15.11 -1.71 1.46
CA ASP A 284 15.45 -0.47 2.18
C ASP A 284 15.39 0.71 1.19
N LEU A 285 14.39 1.60 1.34
CA LEU A 285 14.14 2.69 0.40
C LEU A 285 15.21 3.78 0.43
N ALA A 286 15.92 3.95 1.55
CA ALA A 286 16.97 4.96 1.66
C ALA A 286 18.19 4.59 0.82
N THR A 287 18.51 3.30 0.73
CA THR A 287 19.66 2.79 -0.03
C THR A 287 19.29 2.18 -1.39
N GLY A 288 18.01 1.84 -1.59
CA GLY A 288 17.53 1.07 -2.74
C GLY A 288 17.92 -0.41 -2.69
N THR A 289 18.41 -0.89 -1.54
CA THR A 289 18.92 -2.26 -1.40
C THR A 289 17.79 -3.24 -1.15
N THR A 290 17.64 -4.23 -2.03
CA THR A 290 16.83 -5.43 -1.76
C THR A 290 17.48 -6.23 -0.63
N LEU A 291 16.74 -6.46 0.45
CA LEU A 291 17.19 -7.24 1.61
C LEU A 291 16.97 -8.73 1.38
N TRP A 292 15.77 -9.11 0.93
CA TRP A 292 15.37 -10.49 0.68
C TRP A 292 14.05 -10.53 -0.14
N GLY A 293 13.72 -11.70 -0.69
CA GLY A 293 12.51 -11.93 -1.51
C GLY A 293 11.41 -12.65 -0.74
N LEU A 294 10.16 -12.31 -1.02
CA LEU A 294 8.96 -12.88 -0.42
C LEU A 294 8.44 -14.07 -1.23
N ALA A 295 7.85 -15.03 -0.53
CA ALA A 295 6.94 -15.99 -1.14
C ALA A 295 5.63 -15.30 -1.57
N ASP A 296 4.81 -16.00 -2.34
CA ASP A 296 3.51 -15.46 -2.76
C ASP A 296 2.58 -15.29 -1.56
N GLY A 297 1.90 -14.15 -1.52
CA GLY A 297 0.95 -13.81 -0.47
C GLY A 297 0.36 -12.42 -0.64
N TYR A 298 -0.46 -12.03 0.32
CA TYR A 298 -1.26 -10.79 0.30
C TYR A 298 -1.33 -10.16 1.71
N LEU A 299 -1.96 -8.99 1.81
CA LEU A 299 -2.11 -8.21 3.06
C LEU A 299 -0.77 -7.90 3.78
N HIS A 300 0.26 -7.55 3.03
CA HIS A 300 1.56 -7.15 3.58
C HIS A 300 1.42 -5.90 4.47
N GLN A 301 1.88 -5.98 5.72
CA GLN A 301 1.87 -4.83 6.62
C GLN A 301 3.05 -4.86 7.58
N PHE A 302 3.79 -3.76 7.66
CA PHE A 302 4.87 -3.62 8.63
C PHE A 302 4.31 -3.26 10.01
N SER A 303 4.97 -3.74 11.07
CA SER A 303 4.69 -3.27 12.42
C SER A 303 4.98 -1.77 12.53
N PRO A 304 4.38 -1.05 13.49
CA PRO A 304 4.58 0.39 13.65
C PRO A 304 6.04 0.80 13.84
N ASP A 305 6.87 -0.06 14.44
CA ASP A 305 8.31 0.16 14.61
C ASP A 305 9.15 -0.38 13.43
N GLY A 306 8.50 -0.95 12.41
CA GLY A 306 9.12 -1.52 11.21
C GLY A 306 9.97 -2.77 11.47
N ARG A 307 9.86 -3.37 12.66
CA ARG A 307 10.65 -4.55 13.04
C ARG A 307 10.13 -5.82 12.38
N TYR A 308 8.81 -5.93 12.25
CA TYR A 308 8.14 -7.11 11.73
C TYR A 308 7.37 -6.78 10.45
N LEU A 309 7.17 -7.82 9.64
CA LEU A 309 6.26 -7.82 8.51
C LEU A 309 5.23 -8.94 8.74
N ALA A 310 3.95 -8.61 8.75
CA ALA A 310 2.86 -9.58 8.70
C ALA A 310 2.34 -9.71 7.27
N MET A 311 1.92 -10.91 6.90
CA MET A 311 1.26 -11.19 5.62
C MET A 311 0.39 -12.45 5.75
N VAL A 312 -0.53 -12.63 4.80
CA VAL A 312 -1.21 -13.91 4.58
C VAL A 312 -0.54 -14.63 3.42
N GLU A 313 -0.04 -15.84 3.68
CA GLU A 313 0.59 -16.68 2.66
C GLU A 313 -0.48 -17.32 1.76
N THR A 314 -0.32 -17.19 0.44
CA THR A 314 -1.25 -17.82 -0.51
C THR A 314 -0.80 -19.21 -0.90
N TRP A 315 -1.76 -20.12 -0.98
CA TRP A 315 -1.55 -21.48 -1.49
C TRP A 315 -2.12 -21.63 -2.90
N ASP A 316 -1.56 -22.56 -3.67
CA ASP A 316 -2.04 -22.93 -5.02
C ASP A 316 -3.48 -23.52 -5.04
N SER A 317 -4.17 -23.63 -3.89
CA SER A 317 -5.52 -24.17 -3.76
C SER A 317 -6.42 -23.28 -2.91
N VAL A 318 -7.60 -22.96 -3.43
CA VAL A 318 -8.64 -22.09 -2.83
C VAL A 318 -9.32 -22.69 -1.59
N GLU A 319 -9.01 -23.93 -1.22
CA GLU A 319 -9.70 -24.68 -0.14
C GLU A 319 -8.87 -24.85 1.13
N ARG A 320 -7.77 -24.09 1.29
CA ARG A 320 -6.91 -24.21 2.47
C ARG A 320 -7.13 -23.07 3.45
N PRO A 321 -6.97 -23.35 4.77
CA PRO A 321 -6.81 -22.33 5.79
C PRO A 321 -5.74 -21.28 5.40
N ASP A 322 -6.00 -20.04 5.77
CA ASP A 322 -5.05 -18.93 5.64
C ASP A 322 -3.97 -19.02 6.71
N ASP A 323 -2.71 -18.88 6.29
CA ASP A 323 -1.58 -18.77 7.19
C ASP A 323 -1.18 -17.30 7.32
N VAL A 324 -1.41 -16.73 8.51
CA VAL A 324 -0.88 -15.43 8.90
C VAL A 324 0.55 -15.64 9.40
N VAL A 325 1.51 -15.14 8.63
CA VAL A 325 2.94 -15.29 8.91
C VAL A 325 3.52 -13.95 9.37
N ILE A 326 4.27 -13.98 10.46
CA ILE A 326 5.03 -12.84 10.96
C ILE A 326 6.51 -13.10 10.73
N LEU A 327 7.17 -12.18 10.03
CA LEU A 327 8.57 -12.25 9.65
C LEU A 327 9.36 -11.10 10.29
N ASP A 328 10.63 -11.32 10.62
CA ASP A 328 11.58 -10.24 10.87
C ASP A 328 11.79 -9.46 9.56
N ALA A 329 11.43 -8.18 9.55
CA ALA A 329 11.36 -7.37 8.34
C ALA A 329 12.73 -7.22 7.65
N ARG A 330 13.84 -7.30 8.38
CA ARG A 330 15.18 -7.08 7.80
C ARG A 330 15.83 -8.37 7.29
N THR A 331 15.50 -9.50 7.90
CA THR A 331 16.17 -10.78 7.62
C THR A 331 15.29 -11.80 6.91
N GLY A 332 13.97 -11.64 6.96
CA GLY A 332 13.01 -12.60 6.44
C GLY A 332 12.83 -13.84 7.31
N ALA A 333 13.40 -13.85 8.52
CA ALA A 333 13.25 -14.97 9.45
C ALA A 333 11.80 -15.04 9.97
N GLU A 334 11.19 -16.24 9.93
CA GLU A 334 9.86 -16.46 10.50
C GLU A 334 9.91 -16.34 12.03
N MET A 335 9.05 -15.48 12.56
CA MET A 335 8.91 -15.17 13.98
C MET A 335 7.64 -15.77 14.59
N GLY A 336 6.65 -16.08 13.75
CA GLY A 336 5.41 -16.73 14.13
C GLY A 336 4.56 -17.07 12.92
N ARG A 337 3.70 -18.08 13.08
CA ARG A 337 2.71 -18.52 12.09
C ARG A 337 1.43 -18.89 12.84
N PHE A 338 0.31 -18.43 12.32
CA PHE A 338 -1.01 -18.67 12.87
C PHE A 338 -1.95 -19.08 11.73
N THR A 339 -2.59 -20.24 11.88
CA THR A 339 -3.44 -20.81 10.84
C THR A 339 -4.91 -20.57 11.19
N PHE A 340 -5.63 -19.89 10.31
CA PHE A 340 -7.04 -19.56 10.44
C PHE A 340 -7.82 -20.20 9.30
N GLN A 341 -9.08 -20.56 9.52
CA GLN A 341 -9.92 -21.06 8.42
C GLN A 341 -10.04 -20.00 7.31
N ALA A 342 -10.22 -18.72 7.67
CA ALA A 342 -9.98 -17.59 6.80
C ALA A 342 -9.50 -16.34 7.58
N ALA A 343 -8.66 -15.53 6.95
CA ALA A 343 -8.10 -14.28 7.47
C ALA A 343 -8.27 -13.14 6.44
N ASN A 344 -9.32 -12.34 6.59
CA ASN A 344 -9.73 -11.38 5.56
C ASN A 344 -8.98 -10.03 5.62
N ALA A 345 -8.53 -9.66 6.82
CA ALA A 345 -7.81 -8.43 7.08
C ALA A 345 -6.87 -8.63 8.27
N LEU A 346 -5.79 -7.83 8.31
CA LEU A 346 -4.90 -7.78 9.46
C LEU A 346 -4.44 -6.34 9.72
N ARG A 347 -4.28 -6.01 11.01
CA ARG A 347 -3.82 -4.70 11.45
C ARG A 347 -2.90 -4.83 12.65
N TRP A 348 -1.72 -4.23 12.59
CA TRP A 348 -0.87 -4.10 13.78
C TRP A 348 -1.50 -3.14 14.79
N GLU A 349 -1.72 -3.66 16.00
CA GLU A 349 -2.18 -2.89 17.15
C GLU A 349 -1.01 -2.34 17.96
N SER A 350 0.09 -3.08 18.00
CA SER A 350 1.31 -2.69 18.67
C SER A 350 2.52 -3.14 17.86
N PRO A 351 3.76 -2.77 18.26
CA PRO A 351 4.97 -3.33 17.65
C PRO A 351 5.06 -4.86 17.66
N THR A 352 4.27 -5.55 18.49
CA THR A 352 4.36 -7.01 18.66
C THR A 352 3.02 -7.74 18.56
N SER A 353 1.91 -7.03 18.34
CA SER A 353 0.58 -7.63 18.32
C SER A 353 -0.16 -7.22 17.07
N VAL A 354 -0.72 -8.21 16.38
CA VAL A 354 -1.54 -8.05 15.18
C VAL A 354 -2.96 -8.51 15.50
N VAL A 355 -3.93 -7.73 15.07
CA VAL A 355 -5.35 -8.08 15.11
C VAL A 355 -5.72 -8.59 13.73
N ILE A 356 -6.42 -9.71 13.67
CA ILE A 356 -6.85 -10.39 12.45
C ILE A 356 -8.37 -10.46 12.45
N GLU A 357 -8.95 -10.14 11.30
CA GLU A 357 -10.35 -10.42 11.02
C GLU A 357 -10.47 -11.89 10.60
N ALA A 358 -10.86 -12.74 11.56
CA ALA A 358 -10.84 -14.18 11.40
C ALA A 358 -12.26 -14.76 11.32
N HIS A 359 -12.41 -15.78 10.47
CA HIS A 359 -13.66 -16.48 10.21
C HIS A 359 -13.47 -17.98 10.22
N ASP A 360 -14.53 -18.69 10.60
CA ASP A 360 -14.75 -20.08 10.27
C ASP A 360 -16.13 -20.26 9.61
N ASP A 361 -16.54 -21.52 9.35
CA ASP A 361 -17.78 -21.83 8.63
C ASP A 361 -19.06 -21.28 9.29
N ALA A 362 -19.03 -20.90 10.57
CA ALA A 362 -20.22 -20.49 11.31
C ALA A 362 -20.04 -19.23 12.16
N SER A 363 -18.82 -18.69 12.27
CA SER A 363 -18.50 -17.64 13.21
C SER A 363 -17.36 -16.75 12.77
N ALA A 364 -17.36 -15.52 13.31
CA ALA A 364 -16.34 -14.52 13.09
C ALA A 364 -15.96 -13.85 14.42
N ALA A 365 -14.69 -13.44 14.49
CA ALA A 365 -14.15 -12.65 15.59
C ALA A 365 -12.94 -11.82 15.13
N LEU A 366 -12.64 -10.75 15.85
CA LEU A 366 -11.33 -10.12 15.78
C LEU A 366 -10.40 -10.85 16.76
N VAL A 367 -9.31 -11.42 16.24
CA VAL A 367 -8.34 -12.20 17.01
C VAL A 367 -7.04 -11.45 17.11
N ARG A 368 -6.53 -11.26 18.33
CA ARG A 368 -5.21 -10.68 18.59
C ARG A 368 -4.19 -11.79 18.75
N CYS A 369 -3.15 -11.78 17.93
CA CYS A 369 -1.99 -12.67 18.07
C CYS A 369 -0.73 -11.85 18.37
N THR A 370 0.05 -12.29 19.36
CA THR A 370 1.26 -11.60 19.80
C THR A 370 2.50 -12.39 19.41
N VAL A 371 3.54 -11.71 18.92
CA VAL A 371 4.80 -12.33 18.50
C VAL A 371 5.44 -13.07 19.66
N GLY A 372 5.60 -14.38 19.50
CA GLY A 372 6.19 -15.27 20.52
C GLY A 372 5.24 -15.65 21.66
N ASP A 373 3.96 -15.32 21.56
CA ASP A 373 2.91 -15.68 22.52
C ASP A 373 1.69 -16.28 21.81
N ALA A 374 0.64 -16.62 22.57
CA ALA A 374 -0.61 -17.15 22.06
C ALA A 374 -1.53 -16.07 21.47
N CYS A 375 -2.60 -16.52 20.81
CA CYS A 375 -3.69 -15.66 20.36
C CYS A 375 -4.83 -15.60 21.41
N GLU A 376 -5.59 -14.52 21.36
CA GLU A 376 -6.79 -14.29 22.16
C GLU A 376 -7.90 -13.66 21.31
N SER A 377 -9.16 -13.91 21.66
CA SER A 377 -10.30 -13.25 21.03
C SER A 377 -10.42 -11.84 21.57
N ALA A 378 -10.24 -10.83 20.72
CA ALA A 378 -10.35 -9.41 21.09
C ALA A 378 -11.80 -8.91 21.05
N THR A 379 -12.69 -9.64 20.39
CA THR A 379 -14.15 -9.40 20.42
C THR A 379 -14.90 -10.66 20.86
N GLU A 380 -16.21 -10.54 21.04
CA GLU A 380 -17.08 -11.71 21.17
C GLU A 380 -17.11 -12.51 19.85
N VAL A 381 -17.13 -13.84 19.93
CA VAL A 381 -17.34 -14.68 18.75
C VAL A 381 -18.81 -14.58 18.35
N ARG A 382 -19.08 -14.11 17.14
CA ARG A 382 -20.45 -13.92 16.63
C ARG A 382 -20.72 -14.85 15.46
N PRO A 383 -21.98 -15.26 15.23
CA PRO A 383 -22.33 -16.01 14.03
C PRO A 383 -21.96 -15.23 12.77
N ALA A 384 -21.36 -15.93 11.80
CA ALA A 384 -21.14 -15.44 10.44
C ALA A 384 -22.11 -16.16 9.48
N ASP A 385 -22.47 -15.54 8.36
CA ASP A 385 -23.21 -16.25 7.31
C ASP A 385 -22.28 -17.34 6.71
N PRO A 386 -22.72 -18.61 6.67
CA PRO A 386 -21.92 -19.69 6.09
C PRO A 386 -21.73 -19.58 4.58
N ASP A 387 -22.44 -18.68 3.89
CA ASP A 387 -22.23 -18.41 2.48
C ASP A 387 -20.95 -17.56 2.29
N PRO A 388 -19.84 -18.12 1.75
CA PRO A 388 -18.60 -17.38 1.54
C PRO A 388 -18.76 -16.23 0.53
N ASP A 389 -19.83 -16.23 -0.27
CA ASP A 389 -20.20 -15.16 -1.20
C ASP A 389 -21.13 -14.11 -0.56
N ALA A 390 -21.65 -14.37 0.65
CA ALA A 390 -22.37 -13.40 1.47
C ALA A 390 -21.41 -12.79 2.49
N PHE A 391 -20.89 -11.61 2.18
CA PHE A 391 -19.94 -10.89 3.02
C PHE A 391 -20.63 -10.25 4.26
N ASP A 392 -21.40 -11.01 5.02
CA ASP A 392 -22.07 -10.58 6.26
C ASP A 392 -21.14 -10.79 7.46
N ASN A 393 -19.92 -10.25 7.39
CA ASN A 393 -19.03 -10.24 8.55
C ASN A 393 -19.61 -9.27 9.61
N PRO A 394 -19.89 -9.72 10.84
CA PRO A 394 -20.31 -8.84 11.92
C PRO A 394 -19.23 -7.80 12.32
N TYR A 395 -18.00 -7.99 11.88
CA TYR A 395 -16.85 -7.11 12.14
C TYR A 395 -16.23 -6.64 10.82
N VAL A 396 -15.69 -5.43 10.80
CA VAL A 396 -14.80 -5.01 9.70
C VAL A 396 -13.57 -4.36 10.31
N LEU A 397 -12.40 -4.97 10.09
CA LEU A 397 -11.14 -4.46 10.60
C LEU A 397 -10.57 -3.36 9.70
N GLY A 398 -10.00 -2.30 10.30
CA GLY A 398 -9.53 -1.09 9.62
C GLY A 398 -8.11 -1.07 9.03
#